data_AF-A0A644XTP4-F1
#
_entry.id   AF-A0A644XTP4-F1
#
_cell.length_a   1.000
_cell.length_b   1.000
_cell.length_c   1.000
_cell.angle_alpha   90.00
_cell.angle_beta   90.00
_cell.angle_gamma   90.00
#
_symmetry.space_group_name_H-M   'P 1'
#
loop_
_entity.id
_entity.type
_entity.pdbx_description
1 polymer ?
#
loop_
_entity_poly.entity_id
_entity_poly.type
_entity_poly.pdbx_seq_one_letter_code
_entity_poly.pdbx_strand_id
1 'polypeptide(L)'
;MKNVFNILKYNFGKYNSGINKILYIIALVILIFSTCGTFIRIPFVAEFISVINIAFVSLFLVVNFIVSLIKFSSQISKDKGKLIFTLPIKSWEFIIAKYMEFIILQGIIALIVYVITSFTGNSMADAVKVTALATAYGTTIAYIIITSFIVIFSSYIKNLGLCILTVIIGGGIIQGFVSKINWLITKLFPYVYIEIGSFIEIDIISSLLWILWMVILVITSINHLDKKLDII
;
A
#
# COMPACT_ATOMS: atom_id res chain seq x y z
N MET A 1 16.33 0.64 14.25
CA MET A 1 15.01 0.74 14.91
C MET A 1 14.73 2.14 15.47
N LYS A 2 15.56 2.70 16.38
CA LYS A 2 15.35 4.06 16.94
C LYS A 2 15.22 5.14 15.85
N ASN A 3 16.04 5.07 14.80
CA ASN A 3 15.96 5.97 13.65
C ASN A 3 14.67 5.81 12.85
N VAL A 4 14.22 4.57 12.61
CA VAL A 4 12.93 4.26 11.94
C VAL A 4 11.78 4.93 12.70
N PHE A 5 11.73 4.79 14.03
CA PHE A 5 10.72 5.45 14.87
C PHE A 5 10.80 6.97 14.83
N ASN A 6 12.01 7.56 14.81
CA ASN A 6 12.18 9.00 14.71
C ASN A 6 11.69 9.54 13.36
N ILE A 7 11.96 8.83 12.26
CA ILE A 7 11.47 9.16 10.92
C ILE A 7 9.94 9.09 10.89
N LEU A 8 9.36 8.03 11.45
CA LEU A 8 7.90 7.88 11.59
C LEU A 8 7.31 9.05 12.38
N LYS A 9 7.84 9.35 13.57
CA LYS A 9 7.38 10.44 14.42
C LYS A 9 7.45 11.79 13.71
N TYR A 10 8.52 12.05 12.96
CA TYR A 10 8.66 13.27 12.17
C TYR A 10 7.63 13.34 11.02
N ASN A 11 7.40 12.25 10.30
CA ASN A 11 6.41 12.21 9.23
C ASN A 11 5.00 12.38 9.78
N PHE A 12 4.62 11.67 10.84
CA PHE A 12 3.36 11.86 11.57
C PHE A 12 3.20 13.26 12.16
N GLY A 13 4.28 13.87 12.63
CA GLY A 13 4.30 15.28 13.04
C GLY A 13 3.89 16.22 11.91
N LYS A 14 4.33 15.98 10.67
CA LYS A 14 3.92 16.78 9.50
C LYS A 14 2.43 16.64 9.19
N TYR A 15 1.88 15.44 9.33
CA TYR A 15 0.44 15.21 9.15
C TYR A 15 -0.39 15.96 10.21
N ASN A 16 0.15 16.13 11.41
CA ASN A 16 -0.50 16.86 12.51
C ASN A 16 -0.21 18.38 12.48
N SER A 17 0.35 18.92 11.39
CA SER A 17 0.71 20.33 11.27
C SER A 17 0.13 21.01 10.03
N GLY A 18 -0.32 22.25 10.19
CA GLY A 18 -0.78 23.12 9.10
C GLY A 18 -1.99 22.59 8.32
N ILE A 19 -2.00 22.85 7.00
CA ILE A 19 -3.09 22.53 6.07
C ILE A 19 -3.34 21.02 5.96
N ASN A 20 -2.31 20.19 6.09
CA ASN A 20 -2.44 18.74 6.01
C ASN A 20 -3.34 18.18 7.12
N LYS A 21 -3.24 18.70 8.35
CA LYS A 21 -4.09 18.28 9.46
C LYS A 21 -5.58 18.50 9.14
N ILE A 22 -5.89 19.69 8.61
CA ILE A 22 -7.26 20.08 8.24
C ILE A 22 -7.79 19.14 7.17
N LEU A 23 -7.00 18.85 6.14
CA LEU A 23 -7.40 17.94 5.06
C LEU A 23 -7.68 16.52 5.58
N TYR A 24 -6.84 15.97 6.47
CA TYR A 24 -7.09 14.64 7.05
C TYR A 24 -8.32 14.62 7.96
N ILE A 25 -8.59 15.70 8.71
CA ILE A 25 -9.80 15.82 9.52
C ILE A 25 -11.05 15.86 8.63
N ILE A 26 -11.06 16.70 7.58
CA ILE A 26 -12.17 16.77 6.62
C ILE A 26 -12.39 15.40 5.97
N ALA A 27 -11.32 14.77 5.52
CA ALA A 27 -11.35 13.46 4.87
C ALA A 27 -11.93 12.38 5.82
N LEU A 28 -11.56 12.42 7.10
CA LEU A 28 -12.08 11.51 8.13
C LEU A 28 -13.56 11.79 8.44
N VAL A 29 -13.97 13.05 8.51
CA VAL A 29 -15.38 13.44 8.69
C VAL A 29 -16.24 12.91 7.53
N ILE A 30 -15.79 13.10 6.29
CA ILE A 30 -16.51 12.60 5.10
C ILE A 30 -16.63 11.07 5.15
N LEU A 31 -15.55 10.37 5.52
CA LEU A 31 -15.55 8.92 5.65
C LEU A 31 -16.53 8.42 6.73
N ILE A 32 -16.60 9.09 7.88
CA ILE A 32 -17.57 8.77 8.93
C ILE A 32 -19.00 9.04 8.45
N PHE A 33 -19.27 10.19 7.84
CA PHE A 33 -20.61 10.50 7.34
C PHE A 33 -21.08 9.50 6.28
N SER A 34 -20.20 9.11 5.35
CA SER A 34 -20.49 8.10 4.35
C SER A 34 -20.85 6.77 5.01
N THR A 35 -19.99 6.30 5.92
CA THR A 35 -20.19 5.01 6.61
C THR A 35 -21.42 5.01 7.52
N CYS A 36 -21.80 6.15 8.11
CA CYS A 36 -23.04 6.29 8.89
C CYS A 36 -24.33 6.11 8.07
N GLY A 37 -24.28 6.22 6.74
CA GLY A 37 -25.43 5.91 5.88
C GLY A 37 -25.92 4.46 5.98
N THR A 38 -25.08 3.55 6.49
CA THR A 38 -25.44 2.14 6.72
C THR A 38 -26.40 1.90 7.90
N PHE A 39 -26.64 2.90 8.76
CA PHE A 39 -27.58 2.79 9.90
C PHE A 39 -29.05 3.09 9.54
N ILE A 40 -29.35 3.34 8.26
CA ILE A 40 -30.72 3.58 7.81
C ILE A 40 -31.57 2.32 8.03
N ARG A 41 -32.76 2.48 8.62
CA ARG A 41 -33.65 1.36 8.97
C ARG A 41 -34.43 0.78 7.79
N ILE A 42 -34.45 1.45 6.65
CA ILE A 42 -35.16 0.99 5.45
C ILE A 42 -34.24 0.01 4.71
N PRO A 43 -34.58 -1.30 4.61
CA PRO A 43 -33.64 -2.34 4.15
C PRO A 43 -33.05 -2.06 2.77
N PHE A 44 -33.90 -1.77 1.78
CA PHE A 44 -33.47 -1.47 0.40
C PHE A 44 -32.52 -0.27 0.31
N VAL A 45 -32.84 0.81 1.05
CA VAL A 45 -32.02 2.03 1.05
C VAL A 45 -30.69 1.79 1.77
N ALA A 46 -30.71 1.02 2.86
CA ALA A 46 -29.51 0.66 3.61
C ALA A 46 -28.55 -0.21 2.79
N GLU A 47 -29.06 -1.15 2.00
CA GLU A 47 -28.26 -1.98 1.08
C GLU A 47 -27.68 -1.13 -0.05
N PHE A 48 -28.49 -0.30 -0.71
CA PHE A 48 -28.01 0.60 -1.77
C PHE A 48 -26.90 1.54 -1.28
N ILE A 49 -27.06 2.12 -0.10
CA ILE A 49 -26.05 2.99 0.52
C ILE A 49 -24.80 2.22 0.92
N SER A 50 -24.93 0.94 1.31
CA SER A 50 -23.78 0.09 1.62
C SER A 50 -22.93 -0.19 0.38
N VAL A 51 -23.55 -0.40 -0.78
CA VAL A 51 -22.82 -0.54 -2.05
C VAL A 51 -22.07 0.75 -2.41
N ILE A 52 -22.71 1.91 -2.23
CA ILE A 52 -22.05 3.21 -2.42
C ILE A 52 -20.88 3.37 -1.45
N ASN A 53 -21.03 2.91 -0.20
CA ASN A 53 -19.97 2.94 0.80
C ASN A 53 -18.78 2.06 0.44
N ILE A 54 -18.99 0.89 -0.16
CA ILE A 54 -17.89 0.06 -0.69
C ILE A 54 -17.08 0.85 -1.71
N ALA A 55 -17.75 1.48 -2.68
CA ALA A 55 -17.09 2.28 -3.70
C ALA A 55 -16.33 3.47 -3.09
N PHE A 56 -16.94 4.15 -2.11
CA PHE A 56 -16.36 5.31 -1.45
C PHE A 56 -15.11 4.95 -0.63
N VAL A 57 -15.18 3.89 0.18
CA VAL A 57 -14.05 3.42 1.00
C VAL A 57 -12.89 2.97 0.10
N SER A 58 -13.18 2.22 -0.96
CA SER A 58 -12.20 1.81 -1.96
C SER A 58 -11.50 3.02 -2.58
N LEU A 59 -12.28 4.00 -3.06
CA LEU A 59 -11.75 5.21 -3.68
C LEU A 59 -10.88 6.01 -2.69
N PHE A 60 -11.30 6.13 -1.43
CA PHE A 60 -10.55 6.83 -0.41
C PHE A 60 -9.18 6.18 -0.15
N LEU A 61 -9.13 4.85 -0.02
CA LEU A 61 -7.89 4.10 0.15
C LEU A 61 -6.98 4.20 -1.09
N VAL A 62 -7.55 4.21 -2.29
CA VAL A 62 -6.82 4.40 -3.56
C VAL A 62 -6.25 5.82 -3.69
N VAL A 63 -7.01 6.84 -3.31
CA VAL A 63 -6.51 8.23 -3.31
C VAL A 63 -5.36 8.37 -2.31
N ASN A 64 -5.48 7.81 -1.10
CA ASN A 64 -4.41 7.83 -0.11
C ASN A 64 -3.15 7.09 -0.62
N PHE A 65 -3.34 5.98 -1.33
CA PHE A 65 -2.29 5.24 -2.01
C PHE A 65 -1.56 6.10 -3.07
N ILE A 66 -2.28 6.75 -3.97
CA ILE A 66 -1.70 7.61 -5.02
C ILE A 66 -0.94 8.79 -4.40
N VAL A 67 -1.51 9.47 -3.40
CA VAL A 67 -0.85 10.59 -2.70
C VAL A 67 0.45 10.12 -2.03
N SER A 68 0.44 8.93 -1.43
CA SER A 68 1.63 8.35 -0.79
C SER A 68 2.72 8.00 -1.80
N LEU A 69 2.37 7.52 -3.00
CA LEU A 69 3.31 7.30 -4.09
C LEU A 69 3.96 8.61 -4.57
N ILE A 70 3.16 9.66 -4.78
CA ILE A 70 3.66 10.97 -5.19
C ILE A 70 4.63 11.53 -4.14
N LYS A 71 4.26 11.46 -2.86
CA LYS A 71 5.13 11.89 -1.76
C LYS A 71 6.44 11.09 -1.73
N PHE A 72 6.38 9.77 -1.84
CA PHE A 72 7.56 8.92 -1.88
C PHE A 72 8.48 9.29 -3.04
N SER A 73 7.93 9.41 -4.25
CA SER A 73 8.68 9.79 -5.46
C SER A 73 9.31 11.18 -5.33
N SER A 74 8.69 12.12 -4.61
CA SER A 74 9.27 13.43 -4.35
C SER A 74 10.43 13.38 -3.34
N GLN A 75 10.36 12.48 -2.36
CA GLN A 75 11.37 12.35 -1.29
C GLN A 75 12.66 11.67 -1.77
N ILE A 76 12.56 10.81 -2.79
CA ILE A 76 13.71 10.13 -3.41
C ILE A 76 14.33 10.92 -4.58
N SER A 77 13.67 11.99 -5.04
CA SER A 77 14.17 12.80 -6.16
C SER A 77 15.31 13.73 -5.70
N LYS A 78 16.38 13.81 -6.52
CA LYS A 78 17.53 14.70 -6.27
C LYS A 78 17.12 16.18 -6.30
N ASP A 79 16.20 16.55 -7.20
CA ASP A 79 15.82 17.95 -7.43
C ASP A 79 14.93 18.54 -6.31
N LYS A 80 14.32 17.67 -5.48
CA LYS A 80 13.40 18.06 -4.39
C LYS A 80 13.84 17.54 -3.00
N GLY A 81 14.92 16.76 -2.93
CA GLY A 81 15.25 15.87 -1.82
C GLY A 81 16.00 16.51 -0.65
N LYS A 82 15.29 17.21 0.24
CA LYS A 82 15.87 17.82 1.46
C LYS A 82 16.15 16.86 2.64
N LEU A 83 15.90 15.55 2.54
CA LEU A 83 15.92 14.65 3.71
C LEU A 83 16.89 13.47 3.65
N ILE A 84 17.12 12.85 2.47
CA ILE A 84 18.05 11.70 2.37
C ILE A 84 19.51 12.17 2.17
N PHE A 85 19.70 13.41 1.71
CA PHE A 85 21.03 14.01 1.47
C PHE A 85 21.54 14.90 2.62
N THR A 86 20.77 15.06 3.71
CA THR A 86 21.13 15.98 4.81
C THR A 86 21.30 15.29 6.16
N LEU A 87 20.90 14.03 6.31
CA LEU A 87 21.01 13.25 7.54
C LEU A 87 21.61 11.86 7.22
N PRO A 88 22.50 11.31 8.06
CA PRO A 88 23.09 9.98 7.86
C PRO A 88 22.08 8.88 8.16
N ILE A 89 21.10 8.70 7.28
CA ILE A 89 20.04 7.68 7.37
C ILE A 89 20.37 6.56 6.38
N LYS A 90 20.42 5.31 6.86
CA LYS A 90 20.62 4.14 5.99
C LYS A 90 19.38 3.90 5.12
N SER A 91 19.54 3.48 3.87
CA SER A 91 18.41 3.29 2.93
C SER A 91 17.35 2.33 3.44
N TRP A 92 17.78 1.25 4.09
CA TRP A 92 16.85 0.27 4.66
C TRP A 92 16.00 0.88 5.78
N GLU A 93 16.54 1.78 6.60
CA GLU A 93 15.78 2.46 7.66
C GLU A 93 14.73 3.40 7.06
N PHE A 94 15.06 4.08 5.96
CA PHE A 94 14.13 4.94 5.25
C PHE A 94 13.00 4.15 4.58
N ILE A 95 13.32 3.10 3.80
CA ILE A 95 12.33 2.29 3.09
C ILE A 95 11.36 1.61 4.07
N ILE A 96 11.89 0.98 5.13
CA ILE A 96 11.05 0.35 6.14
C ILE A 96 10.17 1.38 6.86
N ALA A 97 10.69 2.56 7.19
CA ALA A 97 9.87 3.61 7.80
C ALA A 97 8.72 4.02 6.88
N LYS A 98 8.95 4.11 5.56
CA LYS A 98 7.90 4.45 4.58
C LYS A 98 6.85 3.36 4.45
N TYR A 99 7.24 2.09 4.47
CA TYR A 99 6.29 0.98 4.45
C TYR A 99 5.46 0.92 5.73
N MET A 100 6.09 1.10 6.90
CA MET A 100 5.38 1.18 8.17
C MET A 100 4.42 2.37 8.23
N GLU A 101 4.84 3.54 7.75
CA GLU A 101 3.98 4.73 7.65
C GLU A 101 2.71 4.42 6.84
N PHE A 102 2.88 3.81 5.66
CA PHE A 102 1.76 3.49 4.78
C PHE A 102 0.84 2.41 5.35
N ILE A 103 1.40 1.34 5.93
CA ILE A 103 0.63 0.29 6.60
C ILE A 103 -0.23 0.87 7.73
N ILE A 104 0.35 1.74 8.56
CA ILE A 104 -0.39 2.38 9.65
C ILE A 104 -1.51 3.26 9.10
N LEU A 105 -1.25 4.05 8.05
CA LEU A 105 -2.27 4.93 7.46
C LEU A 105 -3.44 4.14 6.87
N GLN A 106 -3.18 3.14 6.01
CA GLN A 106 -4.24 2.31 5.43
C GLN A 106 -4.95 1.48 6.49
N GLY A 107 -4.20 0.94 7.46
CA GLY A 107 -4.72 0.13 8.56
C GLY A 107 -5.69 0.91 9.44
N ILE A 108 -5.36 2.16 9.81
CA ILE A 108 -6.25 3.01 10.61
C ILE A 108 -7.56 3.29 9.85
N ILE A 109 -7.48 3.62 8.56
CA ILE A 109 -8.67 3.89 7.74
C ILE A 109 -9.58 2.64 7.69
N ALA A 110 -9.01 1.48 7.37
CA ALA A 110 -9.76 0.23 7.30
C ALA A 110 -10.36 -0.14 8.68
N LEU A 111 -9.62 0.08 9.77
CA LEU A 111 -10.07 -0.20 11.13
C LEU A 111 -11.24 0.71 11.53
N ILE A 112 -11.20 2.00 11.18
CA ILE A 112 -12.32 2.93 11.43
C ILE A 112 -13.58 2.44 10.70
N VAL A 113 -13.47 2.11 9.41
CA VAL A 113 -14.60 1.57 8.63
C VAL A 113 -15.12 0.28 9.25
N TYR A 114 -14.22 -0.62 9.65
CA TYR A 114 -14.58 -1.89 10.27
C TYR A 114 -15.36 -1.70 11.58
N VAL A 115 -14.89 -0.82 12.46
CA VAL A 115 -15.54 -0.53 13.73
C VAL A 115 -16.92 0.09 13.52
N ILE A 116 -17.04 1.11 12.66
CA ILE A 116 -18.32 1.79 12.40
C ILE A 116 -19.35 0.82 11.81
N THR A 117 -18.96 0.03 10.81
CA THR A 117 -19.86 -0.91 10.14
C THR A 117 -20.25 -2.09 11.03
N SER A 118 -19.43 -2.45 12.02
CA SER A 118 -19.74 -3.51 12.99
C SER A 118 -20.90 -3.15 13.93
N PHE A 119 -21.19 -1.86 14.12
CA PHE A 119 -22.36 -1.42 14.90
C PHE A 119 -23.66 -1.45 14.10
N THR A 120 -23.62 -1.81 12.82
CA THR A 120 -24.79 -1.79 11.93
C THR A 120 -25.43 -3.17 11.89
N GLY A 121 -26.77 -3.23 11.87
CA GLY A 121 -27.53 -4.48 11.69
C GLY A 121 -27.76 -4.84 10.22
N ASN A 122 -26.96 -4.31 9.30
CA ASN A 122 -27.18 -4.44 7.86
C ASN A 122 -26.58 -5.75 7.31
N SER A 123 -27.34 -6.47 6.47
CA SER A 123 -26.90 -7.68 5.77
C SER A 123 -25.61 -7.49 4.95
N MET A 124 -25.41 -6.29 4.40
CA MET A 124 -24.24 -5.94 3.58
C MET A 124 -23.05 -5.43 4.39
N ALA A 125 -23.15 -5.34 5.72
CA ALA A 125 -22.06 -4.83 6.56
C ALA A 125 -20.78 -5.67 6.44
N ASP A 126 -20.92 -7.00 6.30
CA ASP A 126 -19.79 -7.90 6.11
C ASP A 126 -19.06 -7.65 4.79
N ALA A 127 -19.79 -7.35 3.72
CA ALA A 127 -19.19 -7.00 2.44
C ALA A 127 -18.39 -5.68 2.54
N VAL A 128 -18.89 -4.67 3.24
CA VAL A 128 -18.15 -3.41 3.48
C VAL A 128 -16.88 -3.67 4.29
N LYS A 129 -16.94 -4.51 5.32
CA LYS A 129 -15.77 -4.87 6.15
C LYS A 129 -14.70 -5.60 5.34
N VAL A 130 -15.09 -6.63 4.58
CA VAL A 130 -14.17 -7.42 3.76
C VAL A 130 -13.54 -6.56 2.68
N THR A 131 -14.32 -5.72 1.99
CA THR A 131 -13.79 -4.83 0.95
C THR A 131 -12.81 -3.80 1.50
N ALA A 132 -13.07 -3.20 2.67
CA ALA A 132 -12.14 -2.27 3.31
C ALA A 132 -10.79 -2.93 3.66
N LEU A 133 -10.82 -4.13 4.24
CA LEU A 133 -9.61 -4.88 4.57
C LEU A 133 -8.87 -5.35 3.31
N ALA A 134 -9.58 -5.90 2.33
CA ALA A 134 -8.99 -6.38 1.08
C ALA A 134 -8.36 -5.25 0.27
N THR A 135 -9.00 -4.08 0.19
CA THR A 135 -8.46 -2.91 -0.52
C THR A 135 -7.27 -2.30 0.22
N ALA A 136 -7.31 -2.21 1.55
CA ALA A 136 -6.17 -1.75 2.34
C ALA A 136 -4.95 -2.69 2.19
N TYR A 137 -5.18 -4.00 2.23
CA TYR A 137 -4.14 -5.01 2.02
C TYR A 137 -3.57 -4.96 0.59
N GLY A 138 -4.45 -4.96 -0.42
CA GLY A 138 -4.04 -4.91 -1.83
C GLY A 138 -3.26 -3.65 -2.19
N THR A 139 -3.71 -2.49 -1.72
CA THR A 139 -2.98 -1.22 -1.92
C THR A 139 -1.64 -1.20 -1.18
N THR A 140 -1.52 -1.85 -0.02
CA THR A 140 -0.26 -1.99 0.71
C THR A 140 0.76 -2.81 -0.06
N ILE A 141 0.36 -3.97 -0.59
CA ILE A 141 1.25 -4.78 -1.43
C ILE A 141 1.65 -4.00 -2.69
N ALA A 142 0.68 -3.40 -3.38
CA ALA A 142 0.94 -2.61 -4.57
C ALA A 142 1.92 -1.46 -4.27
N TYR A 143 1.80 -0.81 -3.12
CA TYR A 143 2.71 0.26 -2.69
C TYR A 143 4.14 -0.25 -2.56
N ILE A 144 4.36 -1.38 -1.89
CA ILE A 144 5.70 -1.97 -1.72
C ILE A 144 6.30 -2.31 -3.09
N ILE A 145 5.53 -2.92 -3.99
CA ILE A 145 5.99 -3.29 -5.34
C ILE A 145 6.36 -2.04 -6.15
N ILE A 146 5.43 -1.11 -6.27
CA ILE A 146 5.58 0.06 -7.14
C ILE A 146 6.70 0.97 -6.64
N THR A 147 6.78 1.22 -5.33
CA THR A 147 7.88 2.03 -4.76
C THR A 147 9.24 1.37 -4.94
N SER A 148 9.34 0.04 -4.80
CA SER A 148 10.58 -0.68 -5.06
C SER A 148 11.01 -0.57 -6.52
N PHE A 149 10.08 -0.70 -7.47
CA PHE A 149 10.38 -0.46 -8.88
C PHE A 149 10.76 1.00 -9.17
N ILE A 150 10.08 1.98 -8.56
CA ILE A 150 10.44 3.39 -8.68
C ILE A 150 11.88 3.60 -8.22
N VAL A 151 12.30 3.02 -7.08
CA VAL A 151 13.68 3.13 -6.58
C VAL A 151 14.68 2.57 -7.60
N ILE A 152 14.44 1.34 -8.09
CA ILE A 152 15.31 0.66 -9.05
C ILE A 152 15.41 1.48 -10.34
N PHE A 153 14.28 1.79 -11.00
CA PHE A 153 14.27 2.49 -12.28
C PHE A 153 14.72 3.94 -12.19
N SER A 154 14.45 4.64 -11.08
CA SER A 154 14.95 6.00 -10.85
C SER A 154 16.47 6.08 -10.73
N SER A 155 17.16 4.96 -10.60
CA SER A 155 18.63 4.91 -10.68
C SER A 155 19.13 5.02 -12.13
N TYR A 156 18.30 4.66 -13.11
CA TYR A 156 18.64 4.66 -14.53
C TYR A 156 18.00 5.83 -15.30
N ILE A 157 16.79 6.24 -14.90
CA ILE A 157 16.00 7.25 -15.62
C ILE A 157 15.81 8.48 -14.73
N LYS A 158 16.34 9.63 -15.17
CA LYS A 158 16.21 10.92 -14.45
C LYS A 158 14.81 11.52 -14.57
N ASN A 159 14.15 11.36 -15.72
CA ASN A 159 12.82 11.92 -15.94
C ASN A 159 11.75 11.07 -15.23
N LEU A 160 11.05 11.68 -14.28
CA LEU A 160 10.04 11.04 -13.44
C LEU A 160 8.88 10.46 -14.26
N GLY A 161 8.44 11.14 -15.32
CA GLY A 161 7.36 10.66 -16.19
C GLY A 161 7.74 9.40 -16.95
N LEU A 162 8.97 9.37 -17.51
CA LEU A 162 9.51 8.18 -18.17
C LEU A 162 9.72 7.04 -17.16
N CYS A 163 10.19 7.35 -15.94
CA CYS A 163 10.34 6.36 -14.88
C CYS A 163 9.02 5.68 -14.52
N ILE A 164 7.91 6.43 -14.40
CA ILE A 164 6.59 5.86 -14.14
C ILE A 164 6.15 4.94 -15.28
N LEU A 165 6.35 5.36 -16.52
CA LEU A 165 5.98 4.58 -17.70
C LEU A 165 6.78 3.27 -17.77
N THR A 166 8.07 3.32 -17.42
CA THR A 166 8.92 2.13 -17.29
C THR A 166 8.50 1.22 -16.13
N VAL A 167 8.03 1.75 -15.00
CA VAL A 167 7.49 0.94 -13.90
C VAL A 167 6.25 0.15 -14.36
N ILE A 168 5.38 0.78 -15.15
CA ILE A 168 4.15 0.12 -15.66
C ILE A 168 4.51 -0.99 -16.66
N ILE A 169 5.31 -0.67 -17.69
CA ILE A 169 5.67 -1.64 -18.74
C ILE A 169 6.63 -2.70 -18.21
N GLY A 170 7.69 -2.27 -17.53
CA GLY A 170 8.71 -3.15 -16.96
C GLY A 170 8.17 -4.06 -15.87
N GLY A 171 7.25 -3.55 -15.02
CA GLY A 171 6.57 -4.36 -14.02
C GLY A 171 5.79 -5.52 -14.63
N GLY A 172 5.06 -5.29 -15.73
CA GLY A 172 4.34 -6.35 -16.45
C GLY A 172 5.26 -7.41 -17.06
N ILE A 173 6.39 -6.99 -17.65
CA ILE A 173 7.39 -7.93 -18.21
C ILE A 173 8.00 -8.78 -17.10
N ILE A 174 8.39 -8.15 -15.98
CA ILE A 174 8.99 -8.84 -14.82
C ILE A 174 7.97 -9.81 -14.20
N GLN A 175 6.71 -9.41 -14.05
CA GLN A 175 5.65 -10.29 -13.57
C GLN A 175 5.50 -11.53 -14.46
N GLY A 176 5.52 -11.36 -15.79
CA GLY A 176 5.44 -12.46 -16.73
C GLY A 176 6.65 -13.41 -16.68
N PHE A 177 7.83 -12.89 -16.33
CA PHE A 177 9.02 -13.71 -16.12
C PHE A 177 8.96 -14.46 -14.79
N VAL A 178 8.61 -13.77 -13.70
CA VAL A 178 8.48 -14.34 -12.35
C VAL A 178 7.40 -15.42 -12.31
N SER A 179 6.25 -15.21 -12.97
CA SER A 179 5.18 -16.21 -13.02
C SER A 179 5.61 -17.50 -13.71
N LYS A 180 6.37 -17.41 -14.81
CA LYS A 180 6.92 -18.57 -15.51
C LYS A 180 7.92 -19.34 -14.63
N ILE A 181 8.77 -18.64 -13.88
CA ILE A 181 9.70 -19.28 -12.94
C ILE A 181 8.91 -19.96 -11.81
N ASN A 182 7.95 -19.27 -11.20
CA ASN A 182 7.15 -19.85 -10.13
C ASN A 182 6.43 -21.12 -10.59
N TRP A 183 5.82 -21.10 -11.77
CA TRP A 183 5.19 -22.28 -12.35
C TRP A 183 6.16 -23.44 -12.59
N LEU A 184 7.39 -23.15 -13.01
CA LEU A 184 8.41 -24.17 -13.23
C LEU A 184 8.86 -24.79 -11.89
N ILE A 185 9.03 -23.96 -10.86
CA ILE A 185 9.41 -24.42 -9.52
C ILE A 185 8.27 -25.22 -8.88
N THR A 186 7.02 -24.75 -8.93
CA THR A 186 5.89 -25.47 -8.30
C THR A 186 5.66 -26.85 -8.89
N LYS A 187 6.00 -27.07 -10.17
CA LYS A 187 5.99 -28.41 -10.79
C LYS A 187 6.99 -29.40 -10.20
N LEU A 188 8.05 -28.94 -9.55
CA LEU A 188 9.08 -29.80 -8.96
C LEU A 188 8.69 -30.30 -7.57
N PHE A 189 7.68 -29.70 -6.94
CA PHE A 189 7.22 -30.04 -5.60
C PHE A 189 5.83 -30.67 -5.64
N PRO A 190 5.47 -31.49 -4.63
CA PRO A 190 4.09 -31.95 -4.48
C PRO A 190 3.16 -30.76 -4.29
N TYR A 191 1.97 -30.82 -4.90
CA TYR A 191 0.95 -29.79 -4.75
C TYR A 191 0.42 -29.80 -3.32
N VAL A 192 0.72 -28.74 -2.56
CA VAL A 192 0.23 -28.55 -1.19
C VAL A 192 -0.61 -27.28 -1.18
N TYR A 193 -1.87 -27.43 -0.81
CA TYR A 193 -2.83 -26.33 -0.84
C TYR A 193 -3.63 -26.27 0.46
N ILE A 194 -4.14 -25.07 0.77
CA ILE A 194 -5.08 -24.82 1.85
C ILE A 194 -6.42 -24.48 1.21
N GLU A 195 -7.47 -25.19 1.60
CA GLU A 195 -8.85 -24.83 1.29
C GLU A 195 -9.42 -23.95 2.41
N ILE A 196 -9.98 -22.80 2.03
CA ILE A 196 -10.81 -21.96 2.91
C ILE A 196 -12.24 -22.01 2.38
N GLY A 197 -13.09 -22.78 3.05
CA GLY A 197 -14.45 -23.06 2.55
C GLY A 197 -14.42 -23.89 1.26
N SER A 198 -15.44 -23.73 0.40
CA SER A 198 -15.59 -24.51 -0.83
C SER A 198 -15.11 -23.80 -2.11
N PHE A 199 -14.49 -22.63 -2.01
CA PHE A 199 -14.23 -21.76 -3.17
C PHE A 199 -12.81 -21.20 -3.26
N ILE A 200 -12.01 -21.26 -2.19
CA ILE A 200 -10.68 -20.64 -2.16
C ILE A 200 -9.66 -21.73 -1.90
N GLU A 201 -8.89 -22.06 -2.95
CA GLU A 201 -7.68 -22.87 -2.85
C GLU A 201 -6.47 -21.95 -2.91
N ILE A 202 -5.59 -22.08 -1.92
CA ILE A 202 -4.32 -21.36 -1.87
C ILE A 202 -3.20 -22.39 -1.95
N ASP A 203 -2.49 -22.39 -3.08
CA ASP A 203 -1.24 -23.13 -3.24
C ASP A 203 -0.18 -22.50 -2.31
N ILE A 204 0.26 -23.28 -1.32
CA ILE A 204 1.21 -22.84 -0.29
C ILE A 204 2.57 -22.53 -0.92
N ILE A 205 3.03 -23.38 -1.84
CA ILE A 205 4.36 -23.27 -2.46
C ILE A 205 4.38 -22.05 -3.37
N SER A 206 3.36 -21.89 -4.21
CA SER A 206 3.21 -20.72 -5.07
C SER A 206 3.18 -19.43 -4.24
N SER A 207 2.41 -19.42 -3.14
CA SER A 207 2.29 -18.27 -2.24
C SER A 207 3.61 -17.90 -1.57
N LEU A 208 4.37 -18.90 -1.08
CA LEU A 208 5.71 -18.68 -0.51
C LEU A 208 6.69 -18.12 -1.53
N LEU A 209 6.66 -18.59 -2.77
CA LEU A 209 7.50 -18.07 -3.84
C LEU A 209 7.18 -16.60 -4.15
N TRP A 210 5.91 -16.22 -4.20
CA TRP A 210 5.52 -14.81 -4.37
C TRP A 210 6.04 -13.92 -3.23
N ILE A 211 5.97 -14.39 -1.98
CA ILE A 211 6.54 -13.67 -0.83
C ILE A 211 8.06 -13.55 -0.97
N LEU A 212 8.74 -14.60 -1.40
CA LEU A 212 10.19 -14.59 -1.62
C LEU A 212 10.59 -13.57 -2.69
N TRP A 213 9.89 -13.51 -3.82
CA TRP A 213 10.11 -12.51 -4.86
C TRP A 213 9.91 -11.08 -4.36
N MET A 214 8.88 -10.86 -3.52
CA MET A 214 8.66 -9.57 -2.86
C MET A 214 9.84 -9.17 -1.97
N VAL A 215 10.38 -10.10 -1.17
CA VAL A 215 11.54 -9.83 -0.31
C VAL A 215 12.78 -9.50 -1.16
N ILE A 216 13.04 -10.25 -2.24
CA ILE A 216 14.14 -9.98 -3.16
C ILE A 216 14.00 -8.59 -3.80
N LEU A 217 12.80 -8.22 -4.22
CA LEU A 217 12.49 -6.91 -4.80
C LEU A 217 12.78 -5.76 -3.81
N VAL A 218 12.42 -5.94 -2.53
CA VAL A 218 12.71 -4.93 -1.50
C VAL A 218 14.20 -4.84 -1.19
N ILE A 219 14.91 -5.96 -1.12
CA ILE A 219 16.37 -5.96 -0.88
C ILE A 219 17.11 -5.29 -2.04
N THR A 220 16.72 -5.60 -3.28
CA THR A 220 17.32 -4.98 -4.47
C THR A 220 17.06 -3.48 -4.54
N SER A 221 15.85 -3.03 -4.15
CA SER A 221 15.55 -1.60 -4.08
C SER A 221 16.39 -0.88 -3.02
N ILE A 222 16.56 -1.47 -1.83
CA ILE A 222 17.45 -0.94 -0.77
C ILE A 222 18.89 -0.79 -1.30
N ASN A 223 19.44 -1.82 -1.93
CA ASN A 223 20.80 -1.80 -2.47
C ASN A 223 20.99 -0.72 -3.54
N HIS A 224 19.99 -0.51 -4.40
CA HIS A 224 20.00 0.56 -5.39
C HIS A 224 19.92 1.95 -4.76
N LEU A 225 19.13 2.09 -3.69
CA LEU A 225 19.02 3.35 -2.96
C LEU A 225 20.35 3.69 -2.25
N ASP A 226 21.00 2.71 -1.61
CA ASP A 226 22.31 2.91 -0.96
C ASP A 226 23.36 3.38 -1.98
N LYS A 227 23.45 2.72 -3.14
CA LYS A 227 24.35 3.14 -4.24
C LYS A 227 24.04 4.52 -4.80
N LYS A 228 22.77 4.96 -4.71
CA LYS A 228 22.34 6.30 -5.15
C LYS A 228 22.65 7.37 -4.10
N LEU A 229 22.81 6.97 -2.84
CA LEU A 229 23.20 7.84 -1.71
C LEU A 229 24.71 7.91 -1.50
N ASP A 230 25.49 6.94 -1.99
CA ASP A 230 26.96 7.00 -2.06
C ASP A 230 27.50 7.99 -3.12
N ILE A 231 26.73 9.05 -3.43
CA ILE A 231 27.22 10.19 -4.18
C ILE A 231 27.67 11.22 -3.15
N ILE A 232 28.96 11.11 -2.82
CA ILE A 232 29.78 12.08 -2.08
C ILE A 232 29.59 13.48 -2.68
#